data_AF-A0A0F8GYY2-F1
#
_entry.id   AF-A0A0F8GYY2-F1
#
_cell.length_a   1.000
_cell.length_b   1.000
_cell.length_c   1.000
_cell.angle_alpha   90.00
_cell.angle_beta   90.00
_cell.angle_gamma   90.00
#
_symmetry.space_group_name_H-M   'P 1'
#
loop_
_entity.id
_entity.type
_entity.pdbx_description
1 polymer ?
#
loop_
_entity_poly.entity_id
_entity_poly.type
_entity_poly.pdbx_seq_one_letter_code
_entity_poly.pdbx_strand_id
1 'polypeptide(L)'
;MEITPNGLQKELTTLLSELVFDTGFKKKKIGWLTRKVGECEQFFTITFTRDRGLPGNLYSVNFTLSFTYKEVDRLTSLFLGMEYDPKWSTGAWMFYTQIPNYTMSTFKYCSDEPMQTYAERIANYFRKYALPYYEKIDTLEKVAKIFEQTASAKDSDKARNFFVVRRLRGSEDDCCYAAILCVQGKWNKLRDFLPIARELSIEEKERIEKYISDK
;
A
#
# COMPACT_ATOMS: atom_id res chain seq x y z
N MET A 1 31.52 8.24 13.73
CA MET A 1 30.30 7.52 14.15
C MET A 1 30.00 6.52 13.05
N GLU A 2 29.76 5.24 13.35
CA GLU A 2 29.50 4.23 12.32
C GLU A 2 28.11 4.45 11.69
N ILE A 3 28.04 4.54 10.36
CA ILE A 3 26.78 4.72 9.62
C ILE A 3 26.07 3.37 9.57
N THR A 4 24.93 3.27 10.25
CA THR A 4 24.08 2.07 10.25
C THR A 4 22.80 2.30 9.45
N PRO A 5 22.21 1.26 8.83
CA PRO A 5 20.91 1.38 8.15
C PRO A 5 19.81 1.97 9.03
N ASN A 6 19.78 1.61 10.32
CA ASN A 6 18.81 2.18 11.27
C ASN A 6 19.07 3.67 11.55
N GLY A 7 20.34 4.08 11.62
CA GLY A 7 20.72 5.49 11.73
C GLY A 7 20.25 6.31 10.53
N LEU A 8 20.55 5.84 9.32
CA LEU A 8 20.11 6.45 8.05
C LEU A 8 18.58 6.53 7.97
N GLN A 9 17.89 5.45 8.33
CA GLN A 9 16.44 5.41 8.35
C GLN A 9 15.85 6.43 9.33
N LYS A 10 16.42 6.57 10.53
CA LYS A 10 15.99 7.57 11.53
C LYS A 10 16.17 8.99 11.00
N GLU A 11 17.32 9.29 10.39
CA GLU A 11 17.65 10.59 9.83
C GLU A 11 16.70 10.96 8.69
N LEU A 12 16.61 10.10 7.66
CA LEU A 12 15.74 10.34 6.50
C LEU A 12 14.27 10.48 6.91
N THR A 13 13.78 9.66 7.83
CA THR A 13 12.38 9.75 8.30
C THR A 13 12.10 11.11 8.94
N THR A 14 13.06 11.65 9.68
CA THR A 14 12.90 12.93 10.37
C THR A 14 12.85 14.07 9.35
N LEU A 15 13.84 14.13 8.45
CA LEU A 15 13.89 15.13 7.39
C LEU A 15 12.66 15.07 6.47
N LEU A 16 12.26 13.88 6.02
CA LEU A 16 11.07 13.74 5.19
C LEU A 16 9.81 14.17 5.93
N SER A 17 9.68 13.87 7.23
CA SER A 17 8.49 14.26 7.99
C SER A 17 8.31 15.77 8.08
N GLU A 18 9.39 16.53 8.05
CA GLU A 18 9.37 17.99 7.98
C GLU A 18 9.11 18.45 6.54
N LEU A 19 9.86 17.88 5.59
CA LEU A 19 9.81 18.26 4.18
C LEU A 19 8.48 17.96 3.50
N VAL A 20 7.64 17.05 3.99
CA VAL A 20 6.31 16.76 3.42
C VAL A 20 5.16 17.03 4.38
N PHE A 21 5.42 17.74 5.49
CA PHE A 21 4.44 18.00 6.53
C PHE A 21 3.18 18.71 6.00
N ASP A 22 3.35 19.60 5.03
CA ASP A 22 2.29 20.34 4.33
C ASP A 22 1.26 19.42 3.65
N THR A 23 1.65 18.19 3.32
CA THR A 23 0.77 17.19 2.70
C THR A 23 -0.10 16.44 3.73
N GLY A 24 0.05 16.73 5.03
CA GLY A 24 -0.63 16.06 6.14
C GLY A 24 0.04 14.75 6.60
N PHE A 25 1.15 14.36 5.97
CA PHE A 25 1.97 13.24 6.45
C PHE A 25 2.82 13.66 7.64
N LYS A 26 2.86 12.80 8.66
CA LYS A 26 3.69 12.99 9.86
C LYS A 26 4.43 11.71 10.22
N LYS A 27 5.53 11.85 10.96
CA LYS A 27 6.28 10.71 11.49
C LYS A 27 5.41 9.89 12.46
N LYS A 28 5.26 8.59 12.18
CA LYS A 28 4.63 7.61 13.07
C LYS A 28 5.67 6.91 13.95
N LYS A 29 6.75 6.43 13.32
CA LYS A 29 7.92 5.81 13.94
C LYS A 29 9.09 5.84 12.97
N ILE A 30 10.27 5.36 13.37
CA ILE A 30 11.43 5.27 12.48
C ILE A 30 11.08 4.46 11.22
N GLY A 31 11.31 5.06 10.05
CA GLY A 31 11.00 4.53 8.73
C GLY A 31 9.54 4.66 8.29
N TRP A 32 8.69 5.36 9.03
CA TRP A 32 7.24 5.35 8.78
C TRP A 32 6.66 6.76 8.88
N LEU A 33 6.13 7.26 7.77
CA LEU A 33 5.25 8.43 7.74
C LEU A 33 3.80 7.97 7.59
N THR A 34 2.87 8.72 8.17
CA THR A 34 1.44 8.41 8.09
C THR A 34 0.60 9.65 7.90
N ARG A 35 -0.51 9.50 7.19
CA ARG A 35 -1.60 10.47 7.06
C ARG A 35 -2.92 9.73 7.25
N LYS A 36 -3.95 10.43 7.73
CA LYS A 36 -5.32 9.91 7.75
C LYS A 36 -6.22 10.82 6.91
N VAL A 37 -6.99 10.24 6.00
CA VAL A 37 -8.00 10.93 5.17
C VAL A 37 -9.30 10.17 5.33
N GLY A 38 -10.27 10.76 6.04
CA GLY A 38 -11.50 10.04 6.41
C GLY A 38 -11.18 8.76 7.19
N GLU A 39 -11.62 7.61 6.66
CA GLU A 39 -11.35 6.29 7.22
C GLU A 39 -10.06 5.64 6.70
N CYS A 40 -9.43 6.21 5.67
CA CYS A 40 -8.21 5.72 5.06
C CYS A 40 -6.99 6.13 5.89
N GLU A 41 -6.28 5.15 6.47
CA GLU A 41 -4.94 5.36 7.02
C GLU A 41 -3.90 5.08 5.95
N GLN A 42 -3.07 6.07 5.61
CA GLN A 42 -2.06 5.99 4.57
C GLN A 42 -0.67 5.96 5.20
N PHE A 43 0.24 5.16 4.64
CA PHE A 43 1.60 4.97 5.15
C PHE A 43 2.62 5.04 4.03
N PHE A 44 3.68 5.80 4.26
CA PHE A 44 4.89 5.81 3.45
C PHE A 44 6.01 5.21 4.27
N THR A 45 6.44 4.00 3.92
CA THR A 45 7.46 3.27 4.68
C THR A 45 8.79 3.27 3.97
N ILE A 46 9.87 3.36 4.74
CA ILE A 46 11.25 3.53 4.32
C ILE A 46 12.08 2.43 4.96
N THR A 47 12.79 1.66 4.14
CA THR A 47 13.69 0.60 4.61
C THR A 47 15.06 0.74 3.97
N PHE A 48 16.09 0.93 4.79
CA PHE A 48 17.48 0.87 4.35
C PHE A 48 18.02 -0.55 4.50
N THR A 49 18.73 -1.02 3.49
CA THR A 49 19.46 -2.29 3.51
C THR A 49 20.91 -2.05 3.07
N ARG A 50 21.85 -2.69 3.78
CA ARG A 50 23.25 -2.79 3.33
C ARG A 50 23.40 -4.05 2.50
N ASP A 51 23.54 -3.91 1.19
CA ASP A 51 23.68 -5.06 0.31
C ASP A 51 25.10 -5.63 0.39
N ARG A 52 25.21 -6.95 0.56
CA ARG A 52 26.50 -7.66 0.52
C ARG A 52 27.03 -7.57 -0.91
N GLY A 53 28.15 -6.86 -1.10
CA GLY A 53 28.80 -6.68 -2.41
C GLY A 53 28.72 -5.27 -2.98
N LEU A 54 28.01 -4.33 -2.33
CA LEU A 54 28.14 -2.91 -2.66
C LEU A 54 29.32 -2.27 -1.91
N PRO A 55 29.97 -1.24 -2.49
CA PRO A 55 30.88 -0.35 -1.78
C PRO A 55 30.31 0.09 -0.42
N GLY A 56 31.18 0.25 0.58
CA GLY A 56 30.77 0.51 1.97
C GLY A 56 29.98 1.80 2.19
N ASN A 57 29.98 2.71 1.20
CA ASN A 57 29.23 3.95 1.17
C ASN A 57 27.86 3.84 0.48
N LEU A 58 27.52 2.72 -0.16
CA LEU A 58 26.27 2.56 -0.91
C LEU A 58 25.25 1.70 -0.16
N TYR A 59 24.01 2.19 -0.13
CA TYR A 59 22.88 1.57 0.56
C TYR A 59 21.68 1.47 -0.38
N SER A 60 20.99 0.34 -0.32
CA SER A 60 19.70 0.19 -0.99
C SER A 60 18.60 0.77 -0.11
N VAL A 61 17.68 1.52 -0.72
CA VAL A 61 16.54 2.12 -0.03
C VAL A 61 15.26 1.70 -0.74
N ASN A 62 14.35 1.11 0.02
CA ASN A 62 13.03 0.73 -0.45
C ASN A 62 11.98 1.64 0.16
N PHE A 63 11.10 2.13 -0.71
CA PHE A 63 9.93 2.91 -0.33
C PHE A 63 8.68 2.13 -0.70
N THR A 64 7.74 2.00 0.24
CA THR A 64 6.46 1.33 0.02
C THR A 64 5.34 2.30 0.33
N LEU A 65 4.38 2.36 -0.59
CA LEU A 65 3.11 3.05 -0.40
C LEU A 65 2.12 2.02 0.12
N SER A 66 1.50 2.23 1.27
CA SER A 66 0.41 1.36 1.73
C SER A 66 -0.74 2.15 2.34
N PHE A 67 -1.90 1.50 2.40
CA PHE A 67 -3.10 2.09 2.96
C PHE A 67 -4.01 1.03 3.60
N THR A 68 -4.76 1.46 4.60
CA THR A 68 -5.58 0.60 5.45
C THR A 68 -6.96 1.21 5.63
N TYR A 69 -7.97 0.40 5.32
CA TYR A 69 -9.35 0.54 5.80
C TYR A 69 -9.60 -0.62 6.78
N LYS A 70 -9.59 -0.31 8.08
CA LYS A 70 -9.59 -1.34 9.13
C LYS A 70 -10.76 -2.32 9.02
N GLU A 71 -11.94 -1.83 8.70
CA GLU A 71 -13.11 -2.69 8.58
C GLU A 71 -13.05 -3.58 7.34
N VAL A 72 -12.57 -3.05 6.21
CA VAL A 72 -12.29 -3.85 5.01
C VAL A 72 -11.27 -4.93 5.33
N ASP A 73 -10.19 -4.59 6.04
CA ASP A 73 -9.17 -5.57 6.41
C ASP A 73 -9.72 -6.68 7.33
N ARG A 74 -10.60 -6.34 8.28
CA ARG A 74 -11.26 -7.34 9.14
C ARG A 74 -12.16 -8.27 8.35
N LEU A 75 -13.02 -7.72 7.49
CA LEU A 75 -13.92 -8.52 6.66
C LEU A 75 -13.15 -9.37 5.65
N THR A 76 -12.08 -8.83 5.06
CA THR A 76 -11.20 -9.60 4.18
C THR A 76 -10.60 -10.79 4.93
N SER A 77 -10.21 -10.64 6.21
CA SER A 77 -9.69 -11.76 7.02
C SER A 77 -10.78 -12.79 7.27
N LEU A 78 -11.98 -12.32 7.64
CA LEU A 78 -13.13 -13.17 7.86
C LEU A 78 -13.46 -14.00 6.60
N PHE A 79 -13.51 -13.37 5.43
CA PHE A 79 -13.84 -14.04 4.17
C PHE A 79 -12.78 -15.05 3.75
N LEU A 80 -11.50 -14.74 3.97
CA LEU A 80 -10.39 -15.69 3.77
C LEU A 80 -10.36 -16.82 4.81
N GLY A 81 -11.17 -16.76 5.88
CA GLY A 81 -11.12 -17.71 6.99
C GLY A 81 -9.84 -17.61 7.82
N MET A 82 -9.28 -16.41 7.91
CA MET A 82 -8.01 -16.12 8.58
C MET A 82 -8.22 -15.22 9.80
N GLU A 83 -7.31 -15.31 10.77
CA GLU A 83 -7.27 -14.36 11.88
C GLU A 83 -6.91 -12.95 11.36
N TYR A 84 -7.45 -11.92 11.99
CA TYR A 84 -7.13 -10.54 11.65
C TYR A 84 -5.82 -10.10 12.29
N ASP A 85 -4.80 -9.79 11.47
CA ASP A 85 -3.57 -9.13 11.92
C ASP A 85 -3.66 -7.61 11.71
N PRO A 86 -3.61 -6.78 12.78
CA PRO A 86 -3.60 -5.32 12.68
C PRO A 86 -2.40 -4.73 11.94
N LYS A 87 -1.36 -5.52 11.65
CA LYS A 87 -0.21 -5.12 10.83
C LYS A 87 -0.51 -5.15 9.34
N TRP A 88 -1.61 -5.81 8.93
CA TRP A 88 -2.01 -5.85 7.54
C TRP A 88 -2.58 -4.52 7.07
N SER A 89 -2.43 -4.30 5.78
CA SER A 89 -2.98 -3.15 5.07
C SER A 89 -3.82 -3.63 3.92
N THR A 90 -4.88 -2.89 3.61
CA THR A 90 -5.79 -3.14 2.49
C THR A 90 -5.03 -3.26 1.18
N GLY A 91 -4.06 -2.37 0.94
CA GLY A 91 -3.19 -2.46 -0.22
C GLY A 91 -1.80 -1.91 0.05
N ALA A 92 -0.82 -2.44 -0.67
CA ALA A 92 0.53 -1.89 -0.69
C ALA A 92 1.11 -1.97 -2.09
N TRP A 93 2.09 -1.10 -2.35
CA TRP A 93 2.77 -1.05 -3.62
C TRP A 93 4.16 -0.43 -3.49
N MET A 94 5.10 -0.88 -4.31
CA MET A 94 6.47 -0.34 -4.30
C MET A 94 6.50 1.03 -4.96
N PHE A 95 7.02 2.04 -4.26
CA PHE A 95 6.93 3.43 -4.71
C PHE A 95 7.52 3.67 -6.10
N TYR A 96 8.67 3.03 -6.42
CA TYR A 96 9.36 3.24 -7.69
C TYR A 96 8.51 2.90 -8.92
N THR A 97 7.54 2.00 -8.78
CA THR A 97 6.65 1.60 -9.88
C THR A 97 5.66 2.70 -10.28
N GLN A 98 5.44 3.69 -9.41
CA GLN A 98 4.58 4.85 -9.70
C GLN A 98 5.31 5.92 -10.52
N ILE A 99 6.59 5.69 -10.83
CA ILE A 99 7.44 6.67 -11.49
C ILE A 99 7.74 6.17 -12.92
N PRO A 100 7.36 6.93 -13.96
CA PRO A 100 7.54 6.50 -15.35
C PRO A 100 9.00 6.27 -15.71
N ASN A 101 9.33 5.11 -16.31
CA ASN A 101 10.68 4.72 -16.74
C ASN A 101 11.72 4.54 -15.61
N TYR A 102 11.28 4.31 -14.36
CA TYR A 102 12.18 4.16 -13.23
C TYR A 102 12.49 2.71 -12.87
N THR A 103 13.71 2.48 -12.38
CA THR A 103 14.18 1.21 -11.85
C THR A 103 14.47 1.34 -10.35
N MET A 104 14.58 0.21 -9.66
CA MET A 104 14.88 0.19 -8.23
C MET A 104 16.19 0.89 -7.85
N SER A 105 17.15 1.01 -8.78
CA SER A 105 18.47 1.60 -8.49
C SER A 105 18.42 3.12 -8.27
N THR A 106 17.36 3.80 -8.71
CA THR A 106 17.17 5.24 -8.50
C THR A 106 17.28 5.67 -7.06
N PHE A 107 16.77 4.84 -6.16
CA PHE A 107 16.62 5.21 -4.76
C PHE A 107 17.82 4.78 -3.91
N LYS A 108 18.89 4.27 -4.52
CA LYS A 108 20.11 4.01 -3.78
C LYS A 108 20.64 5.29 -3.13
N TYR A 109 21.12 5.16 -1.92
CA TYR A 109 21.74 6.24 -1.16
C TYR A 109 23.25 6.02 -1.10
N CYS A 110 24.01 7.08 -1.34
CA CYS A 110 25.46 7.11 -1.12
C CYS A 110 25.75 7.95 0.11
N SER A 111 26.53 7.45 1.07
CA SER A 111 26.89 8.20 2.28
C SER A 111 27.77 9.42 2.02
N ASP A 112 28.32 9.55 0.81
CA ASP A 112 29.05 10.75 0.38
C ASP A 112 28.08 11.88 -0.05
N GLU A 113 26.82 11.55 -0.33
CA GLU A 113 25.74 12.52 -0.57
C GLU A 113 25.18 13.01 0.78
N PRO A 114 25.05 14.33 1.02
CA PRO A 114 24.37 14.83 2.21
C PRO A 114 22.94 14.30 2.29
N MET A 115 22.55 13.76 3.46
CA MET A 115 21.22 13.19 3.66
C MET A 115 20.09 14.21 3.41
N GLN A 116 20.34 15.51 3.67
CA GLN A 116 19.42 16.60 3.33
C GLN A 116 19.10 16.64 1.83
N THR A 117 20.13 16.63 0.98
CA THR A 117 19.97 16.63 -0.48
C THR A 117 19.21 15.39 -0.96
N TYR A 118 19.54 14.23 -0.39
CA TYR A 118 18.82 12.99 -0.68
C TYR A 118 17.34 13.11 -0.27
N ALA A 119 17.06 13.61 0.93
CA ALA A 119 15.69 13.78 1.45
C ALA A 119 14.86 14.75 0.60
N GLU A 120 15.42 15.86 0.17
CA GLU A 120 14.75 16.82 -0.74
C GLU A 120 14.39 16.18 -2.08
N ARG A 121 15.30 15.38 -2.66
CA ARG A 121 15.01 14.61 -3.86
C ARG A 121 13.84 13.65 -3.64
N ILE A 122 13.85 12.88 -2.55
CA ILE A 122 12.74 11.97 -2.22
C ILE A 122 11.44 12.72 -1.97
N ALA A 123 11.46 13.87 -1.29
CA ALA A 123 10.28 14.69 -1.04
C ALA A 123 9.66 15.21 -2.35
N ASN A 124 10.49 15.57 -3.34
CA ASN A 124 10.02 15.96 -4.68
C ASN A 124 9.34 14.79 -5.40
N TYR A 125 9.95 13.59 -5.37
CA TYR A 125 9.29 12.39 -5.90
C TYR A 125 7.99 12.08 -5.17
N PHE A 126 7.99 12.19 -3.85
CA PHE A 126 6.83 11.92 -3.01
C PHE A 126 5.65 12.82 -3.43
N ARG A 127 5.87 14.13 -3.54
CA ARG A 127 4.84 15.07 -3.99
C ARG A 127 4.35 14.76 -5.40
N LYS A 128 5.27 14.44 -6.30
CA LYS A 128 4.93 14.23 -7.72
C LYS A 128 4.21 12.90 -7.98
N TYR A 129 4.50 11.86 -7.22
CA TYR A 129 4.04 10.50 -7.54
C TYR A 129 3.37 9.76 -6.38
N ALA A 130 3.85 9.92 -5.13
CA ALA A 130 3.23 9.24 -3.99
C ALA A 130 1.91 9.91 -3.59
N LEU A 131 1.88 11.24 -3.51
CA LEU A 131 0.67 11.97 -3.12
C LEU A 131 -0.49 11.74 -4.10
N PRO A 132 -0.32 11.86 -5.43
CA PRO A 132 -1.38 11.53 -6.38
C PRO A 132 -1.81 10.06 -6.33
N TYR A 133 -0.91 9.14 -5.98
CA TYR A 133 -1.29 7.74 -5.73
C TYR A 133 -2.25 7.64 -4.54
N TYR A 134 -1.91 8.26 -3.40
CA TYR A 134 -2.78 8.23 -2.21
C TYR A 134 -4.15 8.88 -2.46
N GLU A 135 -4.22 9.93 -3.26
CA GLU A 135 -5.48 10.57 -3.65
C GLU A 135 -6.37 9.68 -4.52
N LYS A 136 -5.82 8.66 -5.19
CA LYS A 136 -6.59 7.66 -5.95
C LYS A 136 -7.21 6.56 -5.08
N ILE A 137 -6.87 6.49 -3.79
CA ILE A 137 -7.27 5.39 -2.89
C ILE A 137 -7.83 5.88 -1.54
N ASP A 138 -8.04 7.18 -1.38
CA ASP A 138 -8.45 7.84 -0.14
C ASP A 138 -9.94 7.68 0.24
N THR A 139 -10.73 7.04 -0.63
CA THR A 139 -12.13 6.65 -0.38
C THR A 139 -12.40 5.24 -0.89
N LEU A 140 -13.33 4.53 -0.24
CA LEU A 140 -13.74 3.19 -0.66
C LEU A 140 -14.32 3.17 -2.07
N GLU A 141 -15.01 4.22 -2.50
CA GLU A 141 -15.54 4.36 -3.86
C GLU A 141 -14.42 4.37 -4.91
N LYS A 142 -13.30 5.05 -4.63
CA LYS A 142 -12.16 5.08 -5.55
C LYS A 142 -11.44 3.73 -5.57
N VAL A 143 -11.30 3.07 -4.42
CA VAL A 143 -10.70 1.73 -4.33
C VAL A 143 -11.57 0.70 -5.08
N ALA A 144 -12.89 0.71 -4.89
CA ALA A 144 -13.81 -0.16 -5.62
C ALA A 144 -13.69 0.01 -7.15
N LYS A 145 -13.64 1.26 -7.62
CA LYS A 145 -13.42 1.57 -9.05
C LYS A 145 -12.12 0.98 -9.59
N ILE A 146 -11.06 0.92 -8.79
CA ILE A 146 -9.79 0.30 -9.19
C ILE A 146 -9.98 -1.21 -9.40
N PHE A 147 -10.68 -1.91 -8.51
CA PHE A 147 -10.98 -3.33 -8.68
C PHE A 147 -11.81 -3.59 -9.95
N GLU A 148 -12.83 -2.77 -10.19
CA GLU A 148 -13.71 -2.86 -11.37
C GLU A 148 -12.96 -2.64 -12.68
N GLN A 149 -12.04 -1.67 -12.71
CA GLN A 149 -11.17 -1.42 -13.86
C GLN A 149 -10.18 -2.57 -14.08
N THR A 150 -9.64 -3.15 -13.00
CA THR A 150 -8.67 -4.24 -13.08
C THR A 150 -9.30 -5.54 -13.58
N ALA A 151 -10.56 -5.80 -13.23
CA ALA A 151 -11.34 -6.94 -13.75
C ALA A 151 -11.60 -6.87 -15.27
N SER A 152 -11.65 -5.65 -15.83
CA SER A 152 -11.88 -5.40 -17.25
C SER A 152 -10.59 -5.13 -18.06
N ALA A 153 -9.44 -5.03 -17.39
CA ALA A 153 -8.16 -4.70 -17.99
C ALA A 153 -7.45 -5.92 -18.59
N LYS A 154 -6.71 -5.71 -19.70
CA LYS A 154 -5.74 -6.70 -20.20
C LYS A 154 -4.59 -6.84 -19.20
N ASP A 155 -3.97 -8.02 -19.10
CA ASP A 155 -2.98 -8.34 -18.05
C ASP A 155 -1.81 -7.34 -17.94
N SER A 156 -1.43 -6.68 -19.05
CA SER A 156 -0.38 -5.65 -19.07
C SER A 156 -0.76 -4.36 -18.30
N ASP A 157 -2.05 -4.08 -18.13
CA ASP A 157 -2.56 -2.88 -17.48
C ASP A 157 -2.87 -3.10 -15.99
N LYS A 158 -3.07 -4.36 -15.56
CA LYS A 158 -3.31 -4.75 -14.16
C LYS A 158 -2.14 -4.41 -13.22
N ALA A 159 -0.92 -4.36 -13.76
CA ALA A 159 0.32 -4.18 -13.01
C ALA A 159 0.57 -2.75 -12.49
N ARG A 160 -0.39 -1.81 -12.57
CA ARG A 160 -0.14 -0.38 -12.24
C ARG A 160 -0.91 0.17 -11.03
N ASN A 161 -1.86 -0.58 -10.47
CA ASN A 161 -2.83 -0.02 -9.53
C ASN A 161 -2.45 -0.24 -8.05
N PHE A 162 -2.58 -1.45 -7.52
CA PHE A 162 -1.93 -1.91 -6.27
C PHE A 162 -2.21 -3.42 -6.12
N PHE A 163 -1.62 -4.11 -5.12
CA PHE A 163 -2.02 -5.47 -4.74
C PHE A 163 -2.54 -5.47 -3.31
N VAL A 164 -3.52 -6.31 -3.03
CA VAL A 164 -3.91 -6.61 -1.66
C VAL A 164 -2.76 -7.38 -1.01
N VAL A 165 -2.29 -6.92 0.14
CA VAL A 165 -1.03 -7.39 0.79
C VAL A 165 -1.06 -8.87 1.16
N ARG A 166 -2.22 -9.52 1.03
CA ARG A 166 -2.49 -10.87 1.48
C ARG A 166 -2.32 -11.95 0.40
N ARG A 167 -1.80 -11.65 -0.80
CA ARG A 167 -1.65 -12.61 -1.91
C ARG A 167 -0.92 -13.91 -1.52
N LEU A 168 -1.68 -14.87 -1.00
CA LEU A 168 -1.27 -16.21 -0.61
C LEU A 168 -1.93 -17.27 -1.51
N ARG A 169 -3.13 -16.98 -2.06
CA ARG A 169 -4.00 -17.94 -2.75
C ARG A 169 -4.69 -17.40 -4.00
N GLY A 170 -4.63 -16.10 -4.29
CA GLY A 170 -5.22 -15.49 -5.49
C GLY A 170 -6.61 -14.89 -5.25
N SER A 171 -7.35 -15.40 -4.27
CA SER A 171 -8.70 -14.93 -3.90
C SER A 171 -8.73 -13.61 -3.13
N GLU A 172 -7.58 -13.07 -2.70
CA GLU A 172 -7.55 -11.93 -1.78
C GLU A 172 -8.03 -10.63 -2.38
N ASP A 173 -7.79 -10.44 -3.68
CA ASP A 173 -8.30 -9.29 -4.42
C ASP A 173 -9.84 -9.35 -4.46
N ASP A 174 -10.43 -10.53 -4.70
CA ASP A 174 -11.88 -10.75 -4.72
C ASP A 174 -12.52 -10.64 -3.31
N CYS A 175 -11.89 -11.21 -2.28
CA CYS A 175 -12.34 -11.06 -0.88
C CYS A 175 -12.28 -9.60 -0.42
N CYS A 176 -11.23 -8.87 -0.79
CA CYS A 176 -11.08 -7.46 -0.47
C CYS A 176 -12.16 -6.62 -1.16
N TYR A 177 -12.42 -6.88 -2.44
CA TYR A 177 -13.49 -6.19 -3.15
C TYR A 177 -14.87 -6.49 -2.56
N ALA A 178 -15.16 -7.74 -2.21
CA ALA A 178 -16.40 -8.10 -1.49
C ALA A 178 -16.52 -7.36 -0.15
N ALA A 179 -15.43 -7.27 0.62
CA ALA A 179 -15.38 -6.53 1.88
C ALA A 179 -15.65 -5.03 1.67
N ILE A 180 -15.10 -4.42 0.63
CA ILE A 180 -15.38 -3.03 0.26
C ILE A 180 -16.89 -2.84 -0.02
N LEU A 181 -17.48 -3.71 -0.84
CA LEU A 181 -18.91 -3.63 -1.15
C LEU A 181 -19.79 -3.80 0.09
N CYS A 182 -19.42 -4.70 1.03
CA CYS A 182 -20.08 -4.86 2.31
C CYS A 182 -20.02 -3.59 3.16
N VAL A 183 -18.83 -3.00 3.34
CA VAL A 183 -18.67 -1.76 4.13
C VAL A 183 -19.46 -0.60 3.54
N GLN A 184 -19.56 -0.53 2.21
CA GLN A 184 -20.35 0.50 1.52
C GLN A 184 -21.86 0.20 1.45
N GLY A 185 -22.32 -0.94 1.97
CA GLY A 185 -23.72 -1.36 1.88
C GLY A 185 -24.20 -1.60 0.44
N LYS A 186 -23.30 -1.95 -0.50
CA LYS A 186 -23.60 -2.15 -1.92
C LYS A 186 -24.06 -3.59 -2.18
N TRP A 187 -25.13 -4.01 -1.49
CA TRP A 187 -25.60 -5.40 -1.48
C TRP A 187 -25.94 -5.97 -2.86
N ASN A 188 -26.63 -5.20 -3.71
CA ASN A 188 -26.97 -5.66 -5.06
C ASN A 188 -25.71 -5.93 -5.90
N LYS A 189 -24.74 -5.01 -5.84
CA LYS A 189 -23.47 -5.14 -6.55
C LYS A 189 -22.65 -6.34 -6.06
N LEU A 190 -22.69 -6.61 -4.76
CA LEU A 190 -22.05 -7.79 -4.17
C LEU A 190 -22.71 -9.09 -4.65
N ARG A 191 -24.05 -9.15 -4.70
CA ARG A 191 -24.79 -10.31 -5.23
C ARG A 191 -24.51 -10.54 -6.71
N ASP A 192 -24.34 -9.48 -7.50
CA ASP A 192 -23.97 -9.59 -8.92
C ASP A 192 -22.51 -10.06 -9.11
N PHE A 193 -21.63 -9.71 -8.16
CA PHE A 193 -20.20 -10.06 -8.20
C PHE A 193 -19.91 -11.52 -7.83
N LEU A 194 -20.54 -12.05 -6.78
CA LEU A 194 -20.22 -13.40 -6.24
C LEU A 194 -20.30 -14.55 -7.28
N PRO A 195 -21.28 -14.60 -8.20
CA PRO A 195 -21.35 -15.64 -9.22
C PRO A 195 -20.20 -15.59 -10.25
N ILE A 196 -19.66 -14.40 -10.51
CA ILE A 196 -18.62 -14.18 -11.52
C ILE A 196 -17.20 -14.14 -10.93
N ALA A 197 -17.07 -14.05 -9.61
CA ALA A 197 -15.79 -14.13 -8.89
C ALA A 197 -15.25 -15.58 -8.95
N ARG A 198 -14.30 -15.81 -9.86
CA ARG A 198 -13.74 -17.16 -10.14
C ARG A 198 -12.63 -17.55 -9.18
N GLU A 199 -11.95 -16.58 -8.58
CA GLU A 199 -10.84 -16.86 -7.66
C GLU A 199 -11.36 -17.21 -6.26
N LEU A 200 -12.60 -16.84 -5.92
CA LEU A 200 -13.22 -17.21 -4.65
C LEU A 200 -13.56 -18.71 -4.59
N SER A 201 -13.12 -19.38 -3.52
CA SER A 201 -13.53 -20.74 -3.19
C SER A 201 -15.00 -20.79 -2.78
N ILE A 202 -15.57 -22.01 -2.76
CA ILE A 202 -16.96 -22.22 -2.30
C ILE A 202 -17.11 -21.75 -0.84
N GLU A 203 -16.15 -22.11 0.02
CA GLU A 203 -16.17 -21.72 1.44
C GLU A 203 -16.03 -20.20 1.64
N GLU A 204 -15.26 -19.53 0.79
CA GLU A 204 -15.14 -18.07 0.83
C GLU A 204 -16.47 -17.41 0.43
N LYS A 205 -17.13 -17.91 -0.62
CA LYS A 205 -18.47 -17.43 -1.02
C LYS A 205 -19.50 -17.65 0.08
N GLU A 206 -19.54 -18.84 0.68
CA GLU A 206 -20.44 -19.15 1.81
C GLU A 206 -20.22 -18.22 3.00
N ARG A 207 -18.96 -17.91 3.36
CA ARG A 207 -18.66 -16.95 4.43
C ARG A 207 -19.16 -15.54 4.11
N ILE A 208 -19.03 -15.10 2.85
CA ILE A 208 -19.53 -13.80 2.41
C ILE A 208 -21.06 -13.79 2.44
N GLU A 209 -21.73 -14.82 1.90
CA GLU A 209 -23.20 -14.92 1.90
C GLU A 209 -23.79 -14.98 3.30
N LYS A 210 -23.15 -15.71 4.21
CA LYS A 210 -23.52 -15.72 5.62
C LYS A 210 -23.44 -14.31 6.23
N TYR A 211 -22.34 -13.60 5.98
CA TYR A 211 -22.18 -12.23 6.47
C TYR A 211 -23.28 -11.29 5.93
N ILE A 212 -23.66 -11.42 4.65
CA ILE A 212 -24.75 -10.63 4.06
C ILE A 212 -26.09 -10.95 4.72
N SER A 213 -26.34 -12.23 5.03
CA SER A 213 -27.62 -12.69 5.59
C SER A 213 -27.83 -12.25 7.04
N ASP A 214 -26.74 -12.00 7.77
CA ASP A 214 -26.74 -11.55 9.16
C ASP A 214 -26.88 -10.00 9.29
N LYS A 215 -27.14 -9.28 8.20
CA LYS A 215 -27.25 -7.80 8.14
C LYS A 215 -28.63 -7.32 7.71
#